data_AF-A0A1M4USX7-F1
#
_entry.id   AF-A0A1M4USX7-F1
#
_cell.length_a   1.000
_cell.length_b   1.000
_cell.length_c   1.000
_cell.angle_alpha   90.00
_cell.angle_beta   90.00
_cell.angle_gamma   90.00
#
_symmetry.space_group_name_H-M   'P 1'
#
loop_
_entity.id
_entity.type
_entity.pdbx_description
1 polymer ?
#
loop_
_entity_poly.entity_id
_entity_poly.type
_entity_poly.pdbx_seq_one_letter_code
_entity_poly.pdbx_strand_id
1 'polypeptide(L)'
;MDITSIIKNAVASDINWKHQDFHYIVDILSKRYFITIDLEEEKVAILALKNTVTGYLCLEYPLFFIENKFYSEVRLILNQFKYLKYIKVDSLSEQSLTVNPETYNKYFNYFENMDSFSAEDFYFYNIY
;
A
#
# COMPACT_ATOMS: atom_id res chain seq x y z
N MET A 1 -9.76 -9.56 6.93
CA MET A 1 -8.64 -9.11 7.77
C MET A 1 -8.88 -7.66 8.15
N ASP A 2 -8.99 -7.38 9.44
CA ASP A 2 -9.08 -6.00 9.94
C ASP A 2 -7.72 -5.32 9.89
N ILE A 3 -7.60 -4.22 9.15
CA ILE A 3 -6.36 -3.46 8.97
C ILE A 3 -6.29 -2.17 9.79
N THR A 4 -7.26 -1.92 10.67
CA THR A 4 -7.38 -0.68 11.45
C THR A 4 -6.11 -0.35 12.23
N SER A 5 -5.55 -1.34 12.94
CA SER A 5 -4.33 -1.16 13.74
C SER A 5 -3.10 -0.93 12.86
N ILE A 6 -3.05 -1.56 11.68
CA ILE A 6 -1.97 -1.41 10.70
C ILE A 6 -1.94 0.02 10.19
N ILE A 7 -3.11 0.56 9.80
CA ILE A 7 -3.25 1.96 9.38
C ILE A 7 -2.83 2.90 10.50
N LYS A 8 -3.37 2.75 11.72
CA LYS A 8 -3.01 3.60 12.87
C LYS A 8 -1.50 3.62 13.13
N ASN A 9 -0.84 2.48 12.99
CA ASN A 9 0.61 2.40 13.16
C ASN A 9 1.38 3.05 12.01
N ALA A 10 0.91 2.94 10.77
CA ALA A 10 1.56 3.58 9.63
C ALA A 10 1.44 5.11 9.69
N VAL A 11 0.26 5.64 9.98
CA VAL A 11 0.02 7.09 10.06
C VAL A 11 0.69 7.75 11.27
N ALA A 12 0.89 7.01 12.37
CA ALA A 12 1.59 7.51 13.55
C ALA A 12 3.13 7.49 13.40
N SER A 13 3.65 7.00 12.28
CA SER A 13 5.09 6.97 12.02
C SER A 13 5.57 8.38 11.69
N ASP A 14 6.30 9.03 12.60
CA ASP A 14 6.93 10.33 12.39
C ASP A 14 8.21 10.17 11.56
N ILE A 15 8.05 10.09 10.24
CA ILE A 15 9.14 9.84 9.28
C ILE A 15 9.00 10.70 8.02
N ASN A 16 10.11 10.93 7.32
CA ASN A 16 10.15 11.65 6.03
C ASN A 16 9.66 10.79 4.84
N TRP A 17 8.59 10.02 5.05
CA TRP A 17 8.07 9.03 4.11
C TRP A 17 7.88 9.59 2.70
N LYS A 18 6.91 10.50 2.56
CA LYS A 18 6.49 11.09 1.29
C LYS A 18 7.57 11.92 0.59
N HIS A 19 8.56 12.40 1.34
CA HIS A 19 9.58 13.32 0.82
C HIS A 19 10.84 12.62 0.33
N GLN A 20 11.14 11.42 0.84
CA GLN A 20 12.40 10.76 0.54
C GLN A 20 12.25 9.24 0.47
N ASP A 21 11.74 8.61 1.52
CA ASP A 21 11.79 7.16 1.65
C ASP A 21 10.91 6.44 0.63
N PHE A 22 9.75 7.03 0.28
CA PHE A 22 8.91 6.50 -0.78
C PHE A 22 9.67 6.37 -2.11
N HIS A 23 10.29 7.47 -2.56
CA HIS A 23 11.05 7.48 -3.81
C HIS A 23 12.26 6.54 -3.74
N TYR A 24 12.93 6.48 -2.59
CA TYR A 24 14.05 5.56 -2.41
C TYR A 24 13.62 4.08 -2.48
N ILE A 25 12.46 3.74 -1.91
CA ILE A 25 11.88 2.40 -2.02
C ILE A 25 11.48 2.09 -3.46
N VAL A 26 10.86 3.05 -4.16
CA VAL A 26 10.54 2.91 -5.59
C VAL A 26 11.81 2.62 -6.40
N ASP A 27 12.90 3.36 -6.18
CA ASP A 27 14.18 3.15 -6.87
C ASP A 27 14.77 1.76 -6.61
N ILE A 28 14.66 1.26 -5.37
CA ILE A 28 15.11 -0.08 -5.01
C ILE A 28 14.27 -1.15 -5.72
N LEU A 29 12.94 -1.04 -5.67
CA LEU A 29 12.02 -2.01 -6.25
C LEU A 29 12.11 -2.02 -7.79
N SER A 30 12.34 -0.86 -8.40
CA SER A 30 12.46 -0.68 -9.85
C SER A 30 13.62 -1.47 -10.48
N LYS A 31 14.58 -1.94 -9.68
CA LYS A 31 15.65 -2.83 -10.16
C LYS A 31 15.16 -4.22 -10.56
N ARG A 32 13.97 -4.61 -10.14
CA ARG A 32 13.40 -5.95 -10.37
C ARG A 32 11.96 -5.93 -10.83
N TYR A 33 11.19 -4.95 -10.38
CA TYR A 33 9.79 -4.79 -10.70
C TYR A 33 9.61 -3.62 -11.65
N PHE A 34 8.55 -3.67 -12.44
CA PHE A 34 8.06 -2.50 -13.14
C PHE A 34 7.23 -1.67 -12.17
N ILE A 35 7.62 -0.41 -11.98
CA ILE A 35 6.87 0.54 -11.15
C ILE A 35 6.19 1.55 -12.05
N THR A 36 4.87 1.68 -11.91
CA THR A 36 4.14 2.83 -12.42
C THR A 36 3.77 3.70 -11.23
N ILE A 37 4.14 4.98 -11.27
CA ILE A 37 3.60 5.97 -10.35
C ILE A 37 2.54 6.74 -11.12
N ASP A 38 1.32 6.76 -10.60
CA ASP A 38 0.25 7.57 -11.18
C ASP A 38 0.42 9.01 -10.71
N LEU A 39 1.07 9.87 -11.50
CA LEU A 39 1.53 11.20 -11.06
C LEU A 39 0.48 12.33 -11.16
N GLU A 40 -0.65 12.09 -11.84
CA GLU A 40 -1.68 13.14 -12.00
C GLU A 40 -2.62 13.23 -10.78
N GLU A 41 -2.75 12.14 -10.03
CA GLU A 41 -3.57 12.05 -8.80
C GLU A 41 -2.79 11.44 -7.60
N GLU A 42 -1.61 10.87 -7.87
CA GLU A 42 -0.40 10.68 -7.06
C GLU A 42 -0.53 10.37 -5.57
N LYS A 43 -1.26 9.30 -5.25
CA LYS A 43 -1.25 8.73 -3.90
C LYS A 43 -0.68 7.30 -3.82
N VAL A 44 -0.40 6.64 -4.95
CA VAL A 44 0.02 5.22 -4.96
C VAL A 44 0.99 4.86 -6.09
N ALA A 45 2.01 4.06 -5.79
CA ALA A 45 2.87 3.36 -6.75
C ALA A 45 2.39 1.92 -6.98
N ILE A 46 2.26 1.51 -8.24
CA ILE A 46 1.87 0.17 -8.66
C ILE A 46 3.12 -0.68 -8.89
N LEU A 47 3.24 -1.79 -8.16
CA LEU A 47 4.32 -2.76 -8.30
C LEU A 47 3.89 -3.91 -9.22
N ALA A 48 4.57 -4.11 -10.36
CA ALA A 48 4.27 -5.20 -11.29
C ALA A 48 5.49 -6.08 -11.62
N LEU A 49 5.25 -7.39 -11.82
CA LEU A 49 6.25 -8.36 -12.26
C LEU A 49 5.70 -9.13 -13.47
N LYS A 50 6.39 -9.07 -14.61
CA LYS A 50 6.01 -9.79 -15.85
C LYS A 50 4.52 -9.63 -16.23
N ASN A 51 4.03 -8.38 -16.19
CA ASN A 51 2.64 -7.98 -16.49
C ASN A 51 1.58 -8.41 -15.46
N THR A 52 1.98 -8.87 -14.28
CA THR A 52 1.05 -9.10 -13.17
C THR A 52 1.27 -8.02 -12.12
N VAL A 53 0.22 -7.29 -11.74
CA VAL A 53 0.27 -6.40 -10.58
C VAL A 53 0.43 -7.24 -9.33
N THR A 54 1.40 -6.87 -8.52
CA THR A 54 1.85 -7.63 -7.34
C THR A 54 1.57 -6.89 -6.03
N GLY A 55 1.41 -5.56 -6.10
CA GLY A 55 1.07 -4.75 -4.95
C GLY A 55 0.94 -3.26 -5.25
N TYR A 56 0.53 -2.53 -4.21
CA TYR A 56 0.30 -1.09 -4.21
C TYR A 56 1.02 -0.46 -3.01
N LEU A 57 1.89 0.52 -3.28
CA LEU A 57 2.64 1.26 -2.27
C LEU A 57 2.06 2.67 -2.12
N CYS A 58 1.57 3.01 -0.93
CA CYS A 58 0.97 4.31 -0.67
C CYS A 58 2.03 5.41 -0.54
N LEU A 59 1.81 6.57 -1.16
CA LEU A 59 2.67 7.75 -1.06
C LEU A 59 2.45 8.50 0.26
N GLU A 60 1.20 8.62 0.72
CA GLU A 60 0.89 9.40 1.93
C GLU A 60 1.40 8.74 3.21
N TYR A 61 1.36 7.41 3.27
CA TYR A 61 1.74 6.65 4.46
C TYR A 61 2.57 5.43 4.09
N PRO A 62 3.43 4.93 5.01
CA PRO A 62 4.26 3.75 4.79
C PRO A 62 3.43 2.45 4.84
N LEU A 63 2.51 2.32 3.88
CA LEU A 63 1.58 1.20 3.69
C LEU A 63 1.86 0.53 2.36
N PHE A 64 2.01 -0.79 2.39
CA PHE A 64 2.22 -1.61 1.20
C PHE A 64 1.22 -2.77 1.18
N PHE A 65 0.27 -2.70 0.27
CA PHE A 65 -0.60 -3.84 -0.08
C PHE A 65 0.16 -4.77 -1.03
N ILE A 66 0.20 -6.05 -0.72
CA ILE A 66 0.99 -7.00 -1.52
C ILE A 66 0.35 -8.39 -1.50
N GLU A 67 0.37 -9.06 -2.64
CA GLU A 67 -0.04 -10.47 -2.67
C GLU A 67 0.93 -11.33 -1.86
N ASN A 68 0.38 -12.25 -1.08
CA ASN A 68 1.10 -13.09 -0.14
C ASN A 68 2.29 -13.83 -0.79
N LYS A 69 2.12 -14.24 -2.05
CA LYS A 69 3.15 -14.96 -2.83
C LYS A 69 4.40 -14.11 -3.14
N PHE A 70 4.30 -12.79 -3.15
CA PHE A 70 5.43 -11.87 -3.39
C PHE A 70 5.99 -11.25 -2.10
N TYR A 71 5.25 -11.32 -0.99
CA TYR A 71 5.61 -10.69 0.28
C TYR A 71 7.03 -11.02 0.75
N SER A 72 7.40 -12.30 0.79
CA SER A 72 8.70 -12.72 1.33
C SER A 72 9.86 -12.11 0.54
N GLU A 73 9.73 -12.03 -0.78
CA GLU A 73 10.75 -11.45 -1.64
C GLU A 73 10.86 -9.93 -1.44
N VAL A 74 9.73 -9.23 -1.50
CA VAL A 74 9.70 -7.77 -1.32
C VAL A 74 10.18 -7.38 0.08
N ARG A 75 9.81 -8.14 1.11
CA ARG A 75 10.29 -7.92 2.48
C ARG A 75 11.80 -8.08 2.60
N LEU A 76 12.40 -9.03 1.88
CA LEU A 76 13.86 -9.20 1.86
C LEU A 76 14.55 -7.99 1.23
N ILE A 77 14.00 -7.49 0.12
CA ILE A 77 14.51 -6.30 -0.58
C ILE A 77 14.40 -5.04 0.31
N LEU A 78 13.31 -4.91 1.05
CA LEU A 78 12.97 -3.74 1.86
C LEU A 78 13.23 -3.93 3.36
N ASN A 79 14.06 -4.89 3.75
CA ASN A 79 14.25 -5.30 5.15
C ASN A 79 14.76 -4.18 6.07
N GLN A 80 15.42 -3.16 5.52
CA GLN A 80 15.92 -2.00 6.25
C GLN A 80 14.79 -1.04 6.68
N PHE A 81 13.65 -1.07 6.00
CA PHE A 81 12.51 -0.18 6.24
C PHE A 81 11.53 -0.79 7.25
N LYS A 82 11.96 -0.90 8.52
CA LYS A 82 11.18 -1.56 9.59
C LYS A 82 9.83 -0.87 9.92
N TYR A 83 9.70 0.40 9.56
CA TYR A 83 8.47 1.16 9.74
C TYR A 83 7.41 0.84 8.68
N LEU A 84 7.81 0.29 7.52
CA LEU A 84 6.90 -0.05 6.43
C LEU A 84 5.92 -1.13 6.87
N LYS A 85 4.63 -0.82 6.75
CA LYS A 85 3.54 -1.69 7.16
C LYS A 85 3.00 -2.43 5.95
N TYR A 86 3.03 -3.75 6.03
CA TYR A 86 2.56 -4.62 4.97
C TYR A 86 1.15 -5.12 5.25
N ILE A 87 0.28 -4.98 4.26
CA ILE A 87 -1.06 -5.57 4.22
C ILE A 87 -0.99 -6.71 3.20
N LYS A 88 -0.95 -7.93 3.71
CA LYS A 88 -0.86 -9.14 2.89
C LYS A 88 -2.26 -9.61 2.52
N VAL A 89 -2.47 -9.86 1.23
CA VAL A 89 -3.73 -10.40 0.69
C VAL A 89 -3.44 -11.60 -0.19
N ASP A 90 -4.39 -12.51 -0.36
CA ASP A 90 -4.20 -13.65 -1.25
C ASP A 90 -4.36 -13.24 -2.72
N SER A 91 -5.28 -12.30 -3.00
CA SER A 91 -5.41 -11.57 -4.27
C SER A 91 -5.65 -10.08 -4.03
N LEU A 92 -5.13 -9.22 -4.91
CA LEU A 92 -5.36 -7.76 -4.81
C LEU A 92 -6.82 -7.35 -5.04
N SER A 93 -7.57 -8.14 -5.81
CA SER A 93 -8.98 -7.93 -6.13
C SER A 93 -9.95 -8.61 -5.15
N GLU A 94 -9.44 -9.40 -4.20
CA GLU A 94 -10.30 -10.09 -3.25
C GLU A 94 -10.77 -9.14 -2.14
N GLN A 95 -12.08 -9.02 -1.98
CA GLN A 95 -12.70 -8.22 -0.94
C GLN A 95 -12.63 -8.91 0.42
N SER A 96 -11.43 -8.91 1.00
CA SER A 96 -11.13 -9.58 2.26
C SER A 96 -10.72 -8.62 3.36
N LEU A 97 -10.58 -7.32 3.07
CA LEU A 97 -10.13 -6.31 4.03
C LEU A 97 -11.31 -5.61 4.70
N THR A 98 -11.12 -5.27 5.97
CA THR A 98 -12.06 -4.44 6.73
C THR A 98 -11.30 -3.37 7.49
N VAL A 99 -11.93 -2.23 7.73
CA VAL A 99 -11.33 -1.12 8.48
C VAL A 99 -12.39 -0.36 9.26
N ASN A 100 -12.04 0.07 10.47
CA ASN A 100 -12.89 0.97 11.24
C ASN A 100 -13.16 2.27 10.47
N PRO A 101 -14.43 2.64 10.23
CA PRO A 101 -14.73 3.76 9.35
C PRO A 101 -14.23 5.12 9.81
N GLU A 102 -14.26 5.37 11.13
CA GLU A 102 -13.72 6.62 11.69
C GLU A 102 -12.22 6.74 11.46
N THR A 103 -11.49 5.62 11.56
CA THR A 103 -10.06 5.57 11.30
C THR A 103 -9.78 5.84 9.83
N TYR A 104 -10.52 5.19 8.93
CA TYR A 104 -10.29 5.33 7.50
C TYR A 104 -10.58 6.76 7.01
N ASN A 105 -11.79 7.27 7.31
CA ASN A 105 -12.23 8.61 6.88
C ASN A 105 -11.38 9.76 7.45
N LYS A 106 -10.58 9.50 8.49
CA LYS A 106 -9.65 10.49 9.03
C LYS A 106 -8.39 10.67 8.18
N TYR A 107 -7.95 9.64 7.48
CA TYR A 107 -6.66 9.59 6.79
C TYR A 107 -6.76 9.41 5.27
N PHE A 108 -7.92 8.94 4.79
CA PHE A 108 -8.20 8.56 3.42
C PHE A 108 -9.51 9.19 2.94
N ASN A 109 -9.72 9.18 1.63
CA ASN A 109 -10.98 9.66 1.05
C ASN A 109 -12.13 8.73 1.42
N TYR A 110 -13.34 9.27 1.54
CA TYR A 110 -14.52 8.48 1.88
C TYR A 110 -14.73 7.32 0.90
N PHE A 111 -15.07 6.16 1.44
CA PHE A 111 -15.39 4.94 0.69
C PHE A 111 -16.58 4.22 1.34
N GLU A 112 -17.53 3.78 0.51
CA GLU A 112 -18.86 3.34 0.97
C GLU A 112 -18.85 1.97 1.69
N ASN A 113 -17.96 1.05 1.31
CA ASN A 113 -17.99 -0.34 1.80
C ASN A 113 -16.74 -0.74 2.60
N MET A 114 -16.58 -0.20 3.80
CA MET A 114 -15.41 -0.45 4.65
C MET A 114 -15.42 -1.80 5.38
N ASP A 115 -16.54 -2.52 5.31
CA ASP A 115 -16.72 -3.83 5.95
C ASP A 115 -16.29 -4.99 5.04
N SER A 116 -15.99 -4.73 3.77
CA SER A 116 -15.50 -5.73 2.82
C SER A 116 -14.95 -5.07 1.56
N PHE A 117 -13.64 -4.89 1.47
CA PHE A 117 -12.98 -4.28 0.31
C PHE A 117 -11.65 -4.94 -0.05
N SER A 118 -11.22 -4.69 -1.26
CA SER A 118 -9.99 -5.24 -1.83
C SER A 118 -8.83 -4.23 -1.77
N ALA A 119 -7.61 -4.69 -2.04
CA ALA A 119 -6.47 -3.77 -2.17
C ALA A 119 -6.63 -2.86 -3.40
N GLU A 120 -7.28 -3.36 -4.45
CA GLU A 120 -7.67 -2.57 -5.63
C GLU A 120 -8.70 -1.50 -5.29
N ASP A 121 -9.73 -1.81 -4.49
CA ASP A 121 -10.69 -0.81 -4.03
C ASP A 121 -9.96 0.31 -3.28
N PHE A 122 -9.04 -0.05 -2.36
CA PHE A 122 -8.22 0.93 -1.67
C PHE A 122 -7.43 1.82 -2.64
N TYR A 123 -6.83 1.25 -3.69
CA TYR A 123 -6.16 2.00 -4.74
C TYR A 123 -7.12 2.98 -5.42
N PHE A 124 -8.22 2.50 -6.01
CA PHE A 124 -9.13 3.31 -6.82
C PHE A 124 -9.83 4.43 -6.05
N TYR A 125 -10.21 4.22 -4.79
CA TYR A 125 -10.90 5.25 -3.99
C TYR A 125 -9.96 6.30 -3.40
N ASN A 126 -8.65 6.00 -3.34
CA ASN A 126 -7.64 6.94 -2.88
C ASN A 126 -6.87 7.58 -4.04
N ILE A 127 -7.41 7.58 -5.25
CA ILE A 127 -6.81 8.29 -6.39
C ILE A 127 -7.57 9.61 -6.58
N TYR A 128 -8.91 9.55 -6.61
CA TYR A 128 -9.81 10.71 -6.75
C TYR A 128 -9.83 11.74 -5.60
#